data_AF-A0A8S0ZBR3-F1
#
_entry.id   AF-A0A8S0ZBR3-F1
#
_cell.length_a   1.000
_cell.length_b   1.000
_cell.length_c   1.000
_cell.angle_alpha   90.00
_cell.angle_beta   90.00
_cell.angle_gamma   90.00
#
_symmetry.space_group_name_H-M   'P 1'
#
loop_
_entity.id
_entity.type
_entity.pdbx_description
1 polymer ?
#
loop_
_entity_poly.entity_id
_entity_poly.type
_entity_poly.pdbx_seq_one_letter_code
_entity_poly.pdbx_strand_id
1 'polypeptide(L)'
;MSSLISCNKREYKNIRRQQGSTWCIVAVVMAVLEVSGALADRYHPVNPALRSATVPNAEELKPQYWAQQAEQAIKARSTLAEPRGEARNVILFLGDGMSVPTLAAARIYSGQQRGATGEETELFFESFPTTGLLKVGDSACTATAYLCGVKTNSGCIGVSAAVNRGDCAAARVSANQVQSIGEWALADGRDVGLVTTARVTHASPSGMYAKVPERAWENDVAVKKAGHKNTTCPDIAYQLVHMNPGNKFKVILGGGRRNFLPVCVIDEEGFRGIRKDGQNLIEDWQQSKARLNATYKYIWNRDQL
;
A
#
# COMPACT_ATOMS: atom_id res chain seq x y z
N MET A 1 12.48 -35.27 11.55
CA MET A 1 11.21 -35.59 12.25
C MET A 1 10.21 -34.53 11.87
N SER A 2 9.45 -34.79 10.79
CA SER A 2 8.53 -33.82 10.19
C SER A 2 7.11 -34.11 10.67
N SER A 3 6.54 -33.21 11.47
CA SER A 3 5.13 -33.23 11.82
C SER A 3 4.38 -32.35 10.83
N LEU A 4 3.82 -32.99 9.79
CA LEU A 4 2.84 -32.38 8.89
C LEU A 4 1.51 -32.26 9.62
N ILE A 5 1.17 -31.06 10.10
CA ILE A 5 -0.15 -30.78 10.67
C ILE A 5 -1.14 -30.61 9.51
N SER A 6 -1.80 -31.70 9.15
CA SER A 6 -2.93 -31.70 8.21
C SER A 6 -4.17 -31.12 8.88
N CYS A 7 -4.64 -29.96 8.40
CA CYS A 7 -5.83 -29.29 8.91
C CYS A 7 -7.11 -29.98 8.38
N ASN A 8 -7.78 -30.76 9.24
CA ASN A 8 -8.93 -31.59 8.86
C ASN A 8 -10.27 -30.82 8.92
N LYS A 9 -11.16 -31.04 7.94
CA LYS A 9 -12.40 -30.29 7.64
C LYS A 9 -13.57 -30.47 8.64
N ARG A 10 -13.36 -31.06 9.83
CA ARG A 10 -14.47 -31.53 10.69
C ARG A 10 -14.98 -30.55 11.76
N GLU A 11 -14.33 -29.41 12.01
CA GLU A 11 -14.75 -28.46 13.07
C GLU A 11 -15.84 -27.44 12.67
N TYR A 12 -16.45 -27.56 11.48
CA TYR A 12 -17.36 -26.55 10.95
C TYR A 12 -18.80 -26.55 11.52
N LYS A 13 -19.17 -27.50 12.41
CA LYS A 13 -20.59 -27.80 12.70
C LYS A 13 -21.14 -27.40 14.07
N ASN A 14 -20.36 -26.82 14.98
CA ASN A 14 -20.80 -26.67 16.39
C ASN A 14 -21.08 -25.24 16.90
N ILE A 15 -21.37 -24.26 16.03
CA ILE A 15 -21.72 -22.89 16.47
C ILE A 15 -23.04 -22.42 15.84
N ARG A 16 -24.11 -23.14 16.11
CA ARG A 16 -25.50 -22.67 15.92
C ARG A 16 -26.39 -23.25 17.01
N ARG A 17 -26.35 -22.64 18.20
CA ARG A 17 -27.41 -22.72 19.21
C ARG A 17 -27.07 -21.75 20.32
N GLN A 18 -27.74 -20.60 20.32
CA GLN A 18 -28.24 -19.85 21.48
C GLN A 18 -28.40 -18.39 21.10
N GLN A 19 -29.64 -17.93 20.98
CA GLN A 19 -30.13 -16.72 21.65
C GLN A 19 -31.62 -16.53 21.33
N GLY A 20 -32.42 -16.73 22.37
CA GLY A 20 -33.85 -16.42 22.39
C GLY A 20 -34.06 -15.04 23.04
N SER A 21 -34.91 -14.27 22.38
CA SER A 21 -35.75 -13.16 22.84
C SER A 21 -35.98 -13.06 24.35
N THR A 22 -35.77 -11.87 24.93
CA THR A 22 -36.78 -11.18 25.78
C THR A 22 -36.50 -9.68 25.86
N TRP A 23 -37.54 -8.86 25.67
CA TRP A 23 -37.55 -7.41 25.80
C TRP A 23 -37.76 -7.00 27.27
N CYS A 24 -37.01 -6.01 27.76
CA CYS A 24 -37.40 -5.18 28.91
C CYS A 24 -36.85 -3.76 28.71
N ILE A 25 -37.77 -2.82 28.50
CA ILE A 25 -37.53 -1.38 28.51
C ILE A 25 -37.52 -0.95 29.98
N VAL A 26 -36.39 -0.47 30.47
CA VAL A 26 -36.30 0.30 31.72
C VAL A 26 -35.53 1.57 31.41
N ALA A 27 -36.26 2.68 31.30
CA ALA A 27 -35.68 4.01 31.23
C ALA A 27 -35.22 4.42 32.63
N VAL A 28 -33.90 4.47 32.85
CA VAL A 28 -33.29 5.11 34.01
C VAL A 28 -32.62 6.38 33.54
N VAL A 29 -33.21 7.52 33.90
CA VAL A 29 -32.58 8.83 33.76
C VAL A 29 -31.59 8.97 34.91
N MET A 30 -30.31 8.79 34.62
CA MET A 30 -29.19 9.14 35.49
C MET A 30 -28.39 10.25 34.82
N ALA A 31 -28.62 11.48 35.29
CA ALA A 31 -27.73 12.59 35.01
C ALA A 31 -26.43 12.37 35.78
N VAL A 32 -25.39 11.92 35.10
CA VAL A 32 -24.01 11.88 35.61
C VAL A 32 -23.17 12.77 34.71
N LEU A 33 -22.79 13.92 35.27
CA LEU A 33 -21.68 14.73 34.81
C LEU A 33 -20.40 13.97 35.11
N GLU A 34 -19.87 13.25 34.12
CA GLU A 34 -18.49 12.78 34.13
C GLU A 34 -17.81 13.18 32.81
N VAL A 35 -17.00 14.22 32.92
CA VAL A 35 -15.94 14.57 31.98
C VAL A 35 -14.92 13.42 32.04
N SER A 36 -14.92 12.55 31.02
CA SER A 36 -13.86 11.55 30.84
C SER A 36 -13.32 11.65 29.42
N GLY A 37 -12.01 11.89 29.36
CA GLY A 37 -11.27 12.37 28.22
C GLY A 37 -11.45 11.55 26.95
N ALA A 38 -11.56 12.27 25.83
CA ALA A 38 -11.19 11.77 24.53
C ALA A 38 -9.77 11.18 24.65
N LEU A 39 -9.66 9.88 24.37
CA LEU A 39 -8.37 9.22 24.18
C LEU A 39 -7.55 10.05 23.18
N ALA A 40 -6.54 10.75 23.69
CA ALA A 40 -5.53 11.38 22.87
C ALA A 40 -4.95 10.31 21.93
N ASP A 41 -4.93 10.61 20.63
CA ASP A 41 -4.30 9.76 19.64
C ASP A 41 -2.86 9.49 20.09
N ARG A 42 -2.57 8.22 20.40
CA ARG A 42 -1.28 7.78 20.95
C ARG A 42 -0.12 8.06 20.00
N TYR A 43 -0.41 8.29 18.72
CA TYR A 43 0.56 8.65 17.69
C TYR A 43 0.55 10.15 17.35
N HIS A 44 -0.50 10.89 17.69
CA HIS A 44 -0.63 12.33 17.45
C HIS A 44 -1.32 13.06 18.62
N PRO A 45 -0.63 13.25 19.77
CA PRO A 45 -1.17 14.06 20.85
C PRO A 45 -1.24 15.53 20.40
N VAL A 46 -2.39 15.94 19.88
CA VAL A 46 -2.69 17.35 19.62
C VAL A 46 -2.97 17.99 20.97
N ASN A 47 -1.96 18.58 21.60
CA ASN A 47 -2.16 19.45 22.75
C ASN A 47 -2.56 20.85 22.22
N PRO A 48 -3.83 21.29 22.39
CA PRO A 48 -4.25 22.61 21.94
C PRO A 48 -3.51 23.75 22.65
N ALA A 49 -2.96 23.49 23.84
CA ALA A 49 -2.23 24.46 24.65
C ALA A 49 -0.77 24.70 24.19
N LEU A 50 -0.29 24.01 23.15
CA LEU A 50 1.06 24.18 22.58
C LEU A 50 1.07 24.89 21.22
N ARG A 51 -0.03 25.51 20.79
CA ARG A 51 0.04 26.47 19.68
C ARG A 51 0.72 27.74 20.20
N SER A 52 2.05 27.70 20.27
CA SER A 52 2.87 28.91 20.28
C SER A 52 2.35 29.80 19.16
N ALA A 53 2.06 31.07 19.44
CA ALA A 53 1.71 32.02 18.41
C ALA A 53 2.86 32.04 17.40
N THR A 54 2.63 31.50 16.20
CA THR A 54 3.62 31.47 15.13
C THR A 54 3.98 32.92 14.82
N VAL A 55 5.24 33.29 15.03
CA VAL A 55 5.71 34.66 14.81
C VAL A 55 5.98 34.82 13.32
N PRO A 56 5.27 35.73 12.61
CA PRO A 56 5.55 36.00 11.20
C PRO A 56 6.97 36.50 11.01
N ASN A 57 7.62 36.09 9.92
CA ASN A 57 8.96 36.56 9.60
C ASN A 57 8.93 38.04 9.21
N ALA A 58 9.52 38.92 10.03
CA ALA A 58 9.53 40.36 9.78
C ALA A 58 10.23 40.76 8.47
N GLU A 59 11.13 39.92 7.94
CA GLU A 59 11.79 40.17 6.65
C GLU A 59 10.82 40.14 5.47
N GLU A 60 9.69 39.41 5.58
CA GLU A 60 8.66 39.34 4.54
C GLU A 60 7.97 40.68 4.27
N LEU A 61 8.07 41.63 5.21
CA LEU A 61 7.56 43.00 5.04
C LEU A 61 8.40 43.82 4.03
N LYS A 62 9.62 43.37 3.71
CA LYS A 62 10.55 44.09 2.84
C LYS A 62 10.45 43.57 1.41
N PRO A 63 10.19 44.42 0.39
CA PRO A 63 10.18 43.99 -1.01
C PRO A 63 11.48 43.29 -1.47
N GLN A 64 12.61 43.69 -0.90
CA GLN A 64 13.93 43.11 -1.21
C GLN A 64 14.01 41.62 -0.87
N TYR A 65 13.32 41.17 0.18
CA TYR A 65 13.29 39.75 0.57
C TYR A 65 12.70 38.89 -0.55
N TRP A 66 11.57 39.30 -1.11
CA TRP A 66 10.90 38.61 -2.21
C TRP A 66 11.69 38.68 -3.52
N ALA A 67 12.29 39.83 -3.83
CA ALA A 67 13.14 39.99 -5.00
C ALA A 67 14.37 39.07 -4.97
N GLN A 68 15.03 38.98 -3.80
CA GLN A 68 16.19 38.10 -3.60
C GLN A 68 15.83 36.62 -3.72
N GLN A 69 14.70 36.19 -3.15
CA GLN A 69 14.23 34.81 -3.31
C GLN A 69 13.95 34.46 -4.77
N ALA A 70 13.29 35.35 -5.52
CA ALA A 70 13.02 35.14 -6.94
C ALA A 70 14.31 35.05 -7.77
N GLU A 71 15.29 35.93 -7.51
CA GLU A 71 16.60 35.90 -8.19
C GLU A 71 17.34 34.59 -7.91
N GLN A 72 17.34 34.12 -6.66
CA GLN A 72 17.93 32.84 -6.27
C GLN A 72 17.25 31.67 -6.99
N ALA A 73 15.91 31.64 -7.06
CA ALA A 73 15.17 30.58 -7.75
C ALA A 73 15.46 30.56 -9.26
N ILE A 74 15.51 31.73 -9.91
CA ILE A 74 15.85 31.84 -11.34
C ILE A 74 17.29 31.36 -11.58
N LYS A 75 18.24 31.76 -10.73
CA LYS A 75 19.65 31.33 -10.84
C LYS A 75 19.81 29.83 -10.60
N ALA A 76 19.09 29.27 -9.63
CA ALA A 76 19.08 27.83 -9.39
C ALA A 76 18.55 27.07 -10.61
N ARG A 77 17.49 27.58 -11.26
CA ARG A 77 16.94 26.96 -12.47
C ARG A 77 17.84 27.11 -13.69
N SER A 78 18.48 28.27 -13.89
CA SER A 78 19.34 28.52 -15.07
C SER A 78 20.65 27.73 -15.04
N THR A 79 21.11 27.32 -13.85
CA THR A 79 22.33 26.52 -13.66
C THR A 79 22.06 25.02 -13.65
N LEU A 80 20.80 24.59 -13.65
CA LEU A 80 20.44 23.19 -13.66
C LEU A 80 20.81 22.55 -15.01
N ALA A 81 21.74 21.59 -14.98
CA ALA A 81 22.07 20.78 -16.14
C ALA A 81 21.13 19.58 -16.26
N GLU A 82 20.60 19.33 -17.46
CA GLU A 82 19.88 18.09 -17.74
C GLU A 82 20.81 16.88 -17.58
N PRO A 83 20.44 15.88 -16.76
CA PRO A 83 21.26 14.69 -16.60
C PRO A 83 21.48 14.02 -17.96
N ARG A 84 22.75 13.75 -18.30
CA ARG A 84 23.12 12.99 -19.50
C ARG A 84 23.48 11.57 -19.09
N GLY A 85 22.80 10.57 -19.66
CA GLY A 85 23.08 9.15 -19.45
C GLY A 85 21.85 8.32 -19.10
N GLU A 86 22.06 7.02 -18.94
CA GLU A 86 21.01 6.06 -18.57
C GLU A 86 20.89 5.93 -17.05
N ALA A 87 19.65 5.86 -16.56
CA ALA A 87 19.38 5.70 -15.13
C ALA A 87 19.77 4.29 -14.67
N ARG A 88 20.74 4.19 -13.74
CA ARG A 88 21.10 2.91 -13.11
C ARG A 88 19.99 2.38 -12.19
N ASN A 89 19.32 3.28 -11.47
CA ASN A 89 18.30 2.95 -10.49
C ASN A 89 17.07 3.83 -10.72
N VAL A 90 15.88 3.26 -10.54
CA VAL A 90 14.60 3.98 -10.59
C VAL A 90 13.90 3.80 -9.26
N ILE A 91 13.55 4.91 -8.60
CA ILE A 91 12.80 4.92 -7.34
C ILE A 91 11.52 5.72 -7.59
N LEU A 92 10.37 5.08 -7.39
CA LEU A 92 9.06 5.71 -7.50
C LEU A 92 8.42 5.84 -6.13
N PHE A 93 8.22 7.07 -5.67
CA PHE A 93 7.40 7.37 -4.51
C PHE A 93 5.97 7.66 -4.96
N LEU A 94 5.01 6.92 -4.39
CA LEU A 94 3.58 7.07 -4.70
C LEU A 94 2.80 7.44 -3.44
N GLY A 95 2.28 8.67 -3.39
CA GLY A 95 1.29 9.08 -2.41
C GLY A 95 -0.13 8.71 -2.86
N ASP A 96 -0.64 7.57 -2.39
CA ASP A 96 -2.01 7.12 -2.71
C ASP A 96 -3.04 8.12 -2.16
N GLY A 97 -3.83 8.74 -3.06
CA GLY A 97 -4.80 9.79 -2.69
C GLY A 97 -4.19 11.17 -2.37
N MET A 98 -2.90 11.39 -2.64
CA MET A 98 -2.21 12.65 -2.33
C MET A 98 -2.50 13.73 -3.39
N SER A 99 -3.61 14.45 -3.21
CA SER A 99 -4.04 15.54 -4.08
C SER A 99 -3.22 16.83 -3.85
N VAL A 100 -3.29 17.81 -4.77
CA VAL A 100 -2.66 19.13 -4.58
C VAL A 100 -3.11 19.83 -3.27
N PRO A 101 -4.41 19.83 -2.89
CA PRO A 101 -4.82 20.29 -1.57
C PRO A 101 -4.19 19.50 -0.40
N THR A 102 -4.03 18.18 -0.54
CA THR A 102 -3.35 17.36 0.47
C THR A 102 -1.89 17.79 0.64
N LEU A 103 -1.21 18.15 -0.45
CA LEU A 103 0.15 18.68 -0.41
C LEU A 103 0.24 20.00 0.34
N ALA A 104 -0.63 20.96 0.02
CA ALA A 104 -0.67 22.25 0.70
C ALA A 104 -0.94 22.10 2.20
N ALA A 105 -1.87 21.23 2.59
CA ALA A 105 -2.16 20.95 4.00
C ALA A 105 -0.96 20.30 4.71
N ALA A 106 -0.30 19.32 4.08
CA ALA A 106 0.88 18.66 4.64
C ALA A 106 2.06 19.61 4.82
N ARG A 107 2.26 20.53 3.87
CA ARG A 107 3.27 21.59 3.93
C ARG A 107 3.07 22.49 5.16
N ILE A 108 1.88 23.05 5.30
CA ILE A 108 1.51 23.94 6.41
C ILE A 108 1.67 23.21 7.75
N TYR A 109 1.14 22.00 7.84
CA TYR A 109 1.26 21.18 9.05
C TYR A 109 2.73 20.91 9.41
N SER A 110 3.57 20.56 8.43
CA SER A 110 4.99 20.31 8.64
C SER A 110 5.73 21.55 9.15
N GLY A 111 5.44 22.74 8.61
CA GLY A 111 6.07 23.98 9.08
C GLY A 111 5.62 24.35 10.49
N GLN A 112 4.33 24.22 10.79
CA GLN A 112 3.79 24.47 12.14
C GLN A 112 4.37 23.53 13.19
N GLN A 113 4.59 22.25 12.86
CA GLN A 113 5.29 21.31 13.75
C GLN A 113 6.73 21.72 14.06
N ARG A 114 7.34 22.57 13.22
CA ARG A 114 8.69 23.14 13.42
C ARG A 114 8.67 24.54 14.03
N GLY A 115 7.49 25.04 14.41
CA GLY A 115 7.32 26.37 15.00
C GLY A 115 7.29 27.53 14.00
N ALA A 116 7.22 27.23 12.69
CA ALA A 116 7.04 28.24 11.64
C ALA A 116 5.55 28.47 11.32
N THR A 117 5.24 29.47 10.49
CA THR A 117 3.86 29.79 10.07
C THR A 117 3.24 28.67 9.24
N GLY A 118 4.05 28.07 8.35
CA GLY A 118 3.72 26.84 7.63
C GLY A 118 3.68 27.01 6.12
N GLU A 119 3.14 28.12 5.63
CA GLU A 119 2.95 28.38 4.20
C GLU A 119 4.26 28.45 3.41
N GLU A 120 5.32 28.94 4.04
CA GLU A 120 6.67 29.10 3.51
C GLU A 120 7.50 27.81 3.53
N THR A 121 7.04 26.77 4.23
CA THR A 121 7.74 25.49 4.30
C THR A 121 7.68 24.79 2.95
N GLU A 122 8.72 24.05 2.56
CA GLU A 122 8.69 23.19 1.37
C GLU A 122 8.77 21.71 1.79
N LEU A 123 8.01 20.86 1.09
CA LEU A 123 8.19 19.42 1.21
C LEU A 123 9.40 18.99 0.38
N PHE A 124 10.12 17.94 0.80
CA PHE A 124 11.39 17.58 0.17
C PHE A 124 11.31 17.39 -1.36
N PHE A 125 10.26 16.73 -1.87
CA PHE A 125 10.10 16.52 -3.31
C PHE A 125 9.72 17.78 -4.09
N GLU A 126 9.37 18.89 -3.44
CA GLU A 126 9.13 20.17 -4.10
C GLU A 126 10.45 20.82 -4.55
N SER A 127 11.58 20.36 -4.01
CA SER A 127 12.92 20.69 -4.52
C SER A 127 13.26 19.97 -5.83
N PHE A 128 12.43 19.04 -6.30
CA PHE A 128 12.69 18.34 -7.56
C PHE A 128 12.60 19.31 -8.74
N PRO A 129 13.49 19.19 -9.73
CA PRO A 129 13.62 20.18 -10.80
C PRO A 129 12.46 20.15 -11.80
N THR A 130 11.63 19.12 -11.78
CA THR A 130 10.62 18.87 -12.81
C THR A 130 9.31 18.46 -12.18
N THR A 131 8.23 19.11 -12.64
CA THR A 131 6.86 18.83 -12.21
C THR A 131 6.01 18.51 -13.42
N GLY A 132 5.11 17.53 -13.28
CA GLY A 132 4.14 17.15 -14.30
C GLY A 132 2.76 16.93 -13.68
N LEU A 133 1.71 17.14 -14.47
CA LEU A 133 0.33 16.88 -14.07
C LEU A 133 -0.19 15.60 -14.74
N LEU A 134 -0.88 14.76 -13.97
CA LEU A 134 -1.42 13.48 -14.43
C LEU A 134 -2.96 13.49 -14.37
N LYS A 135 -3.60 12.88 -15.36
CA LYS A 135 -5.06 12.65 -15.36
C LYS A 135 -5.38 11.43 -14.48
N VAL A 136 -6.26 11.62 -13.49
CA VAL A 136 -6.45 10.69 -12.36
C VAL A 136 -7.58 9.67 -12.61
N GLY A 137 -7.50 8.51 -11.94
CA GLY A 137 -8.50 7.44 -11.89
C GLY A 137 -8.45 6.71 -10.53
N ASP A 138 -9.08 5.54 -10.37
CA ASP A 138 -8.99 4.76 -9.12
C ASP A 138 -7.62 4.07 -8.93
N SER A 139 -7.25 3.65 -7.71
CA SER A 139 -5.91 3.11 -7.42
C SER A 139 -5.52 1.89 -8.28
N ALA A 140 -6.46 1.04 -8.71
CA ALA A 140 -6.12 -0.15 -9.49
C ALA A 140 -5.82 0.17 -10.96
N CYS A 141 -6.70 0.94 -11.62
CA CYS A 141 -6.46 1.33 -13.01
C CYS A 141 -5.24 2.27 -13.13
N THR A 142 -5.04 3.15 -12.14
CA THR A 142 -3.87 4.02 -12.10
C THR A 142 -2.59 3.23 -11.85
N ALA A 143 -2.59 2.22 -10.98
CA ALA A 143 -1.43 1.33 -10.81
C ALA A 143 -0.99 0.66 -12.10
N THR A 144 -1.94 0.17 -12.90
CA THR A 144 -1.63 -0.37 -14.23
C THR A 144 -1.06 0.72 -15.14
N ALA A 145 -1.60 1.94 -15.09
CA ALA A 145 -1.10 3.04 -15.92
C ALA A 145 0.33 3.47 -15.58
N TYR A 146 0.64 3.78 -14.31
CA TYR A 146 1.96 4.29 -13.93
C TYR A 146 3.04 3.20 -13.76
N LEU A 147 2.66 1.93 -13.59
CA LEU A 147 3.63 0.82 -13.48
C LEU A 147 3.76 0.00 -14.76
N CYS A 148 2.72 -0.08 -15.60
CA CYS A 148 2.74 -0.90 -16.82
C CYS A 148 2.66 -0.05 -18.11
N GLY A 149 2.43 1.26 -18.01
CA GLY A 149 2.32 2.15 -19.18
C GLY A 149 1.01 2.03 -19.96
N VAL A 150 0.02 1.27 -19.46
CA VAL A 150 -1.26 1.01 -20.14
C VAL A 150 -2.44 1.35 -19.23
N LYS A 151 -3.39 2.13 -19.75
CA LYS A 151 -4.65 2.40 -19.03
C LYS A 151 -5.58 1.20 -19.13
N THR A 152 -6.34 0.97 -18.07
CA THR A 152 -7.29 -0.16 -17.98
C THR A 152 -8.58 0.25 -17.27
N ASN A 153 -9.51 -0.69 -17.16
CA ASN A 153 -10.80 -0.51 -16.52
C ASN A 153 -10.65 -0.38 -15.00
N SER A 154 -11.61 0.32 -14.37
CA SER A 154 -11.59 0.51 -12.92
C SER A 154 -11.62 -0.82 -12.18
N GLY A 155 -10.80 -0.96 -11.14
CA GLY A 155 -10.67 -2.20 -10.36
C GLY A 155 -9.81 -3.30 -10.99
N CYS A 156 -9.39 -3.17 -12.26
CA CYS A 156 -8.48 -4.13 -12.90
C CYS A 156 -7.00 -3.77 -12.64
N ILE A 157 -6.14 -4.78 -12.52
CA ILE A 157 -4.69 -4.63 -12.24
C ILE A 157 -3.89 -5.46 -13.23
N GLY A 158 -2.93 -4.83 -13.91
CA GLY A 158 -1.96 -5.54 -14.77
C GLY A 158 -2.57 -6.18 -16.02
N VAL A 159 -3.79 -5.80 -16.39
CA VAL A 159 -4.48 -6.26 -17.60
C VAL A 159 -4.97 -5.08 -18.43
N SER A 160 -5.15 -5.25 -19.73
CA SER A 160 -5.67 -4.23 -20.64
C SER A 160 -7.16 -3.97 -20.43
N ALA A 161 -7.67 -2.88 -21.03
CA ALA A 161 -9.10 -2.54 -20.99
C ALA A 161 -10.02 -3.54 -21.74
N ALA A 162 -9.45 -4.54 -22.43
CA ALA A 162 -10.22 -5.64 -23.01
C ALA A 162 -10.79 -6.59 -21.93
N VAL A 163 -10.28 -6.51 -20.69
CA VAL A 163 -10.75 -7.31 -19.56
C VAL A 163 -11.81 -6.55 -18.79
N ASN A 164 -13.04 -7.06 -18.81
CA ASN A 164 -14.11 -6.57 -17.96
C ASN A 164 -13.82 -6.89 -16.49
N ARG A 165 -14.24 -5.99 -15.59
CA ARG A 165 -14.03 -6.18 -14.16
C ARG A 165 -14.71 -7.47 -13.68
N GLY A 166 -13.96 -8.31 -12.96
CA GLY A 166 -14.39 -9.64 -12.52
C GLY A 166 -14.29 -10.76 -13.56
N ASP A 167 -13.93 -10.48 -14.83
CA ASP A 167 -13.76 -11.52 -15.85
C ASP A 167 -12.39 -12.21 -15.72
N CYS A 168 -12.35 -13.27 -14.91
CA CYS A 168 -11.14 -14.07 -14.74
C CYS A 168 -10.68 -14.75 -16.03
N ALA A 169 -11.61 -15.20 -16.88
CA ALA A 169 -11.23 -15.91 -18.10
C ALA A 169 -10.48 -14.98 -19.05
N ALA A 170 -10.99 -13.76 -19.24
CA ALA A 170 -10.34 -12.74 -20.05
C ALA A 170 -8.99 -12.29 -19.46
N ALA A 171 -8.87 -12.18 -18.14
CA ALA A 171 -7.61 -11.81 -17.46
C ALA A 171 -6.47 -12.82 -17.64
N ARG A 172 -6.80 -14.08 -17.92
CA ARG A 172 -5.82 -15.15 -18.17
C ARG A 172 -5.28 -15.18 -19.60
N VAL A 173 -5.94 -14.49 -20.53
CA VAL A 173 -5.47 -14.41 -21.91
C VAL A 173 -4.19 -13.58 -21.92
N SER A 174 -3.07 -14.16 -22.37
CA SER A 174 -1.75 -13.50 -22.35
C SER A 174 -1.76 -12.18 -23.11
N ALA A 175 -2.48 -12.09 -24.23
CA ALA A 175 -2.65 -10.86 -25.01
C ALA A 175 -3.34 -9.71 -24.24
N ASN A 176 -4.06 -10.03 -23.16
CA ASN A 176 -4.69 -9.05 -22.29
C ASN A 176 -3.82 -8.68 -21.09
N GLN A 177 -2.70 -9.36 -20.83
CA GLN A 177 -1.81 -9.05 -19.71
C GLN A 177 -0.77 -8.00 -20.14
N VAL A 178 -0.50 -7.03 -19.28
CA VAL A 178 0.46 -5.95 -19.59
C VAL A 178 1.64 -6.02 -18.63
N GLN A 179 2.87 -5.92 -19.15
CA GLN A 179 4.08 -6.07 -18.34
C GLN A 179 4.32 -4.82 -17.49
N SER A 180 4.76 -5.01 -16.24
CA SER A 180 5.12 -3.91 -15.34
C SER A 180 6.58 -3.50 -15.52
N ILE A 181 6.95 -2.30 -15.08
CA ILE A 181 8.35 -1.85 -15.02
C ILE A 181 9.22 -2.78 -14.16
N GLY A 182 8.64 -3.45 -13.16
CA GLY A 182 9.33 -4.48 -12.39
C GLY A 182 9.65 -5.73 -13.22
N GLU A 183 8.74 -6.12 -14.11
CA GLU A 183 8.98 -7.21 -15.06
C GLU A 183 10.07 -6.85 -16.07
N TRP A 184 10.04 -5.63 -16.61
CA TRP A 184 11.09 -5.11 -17.48
C TRP A 184 12.45 -5.04 -16.78
N ALA A 185 12.49 -4.55 -15.55
CA ALA A 185 13.72 -4.48 -14.76
C ALA A 185 14.33 -5.87 -14.51
N LEU A 186 13.51 -6.86 -14.13
CA LEU A 186 13.98 -8.24 -13.95
C LEU A 186 14.46 -8.87 -15.25
N ALA A 187 13.81 -8.57 -16.38
CA ALA A 187 14.24 -9.03 -17.71
C ALA A 187 15.61 -8.43 -18.10
N ASP A 188 15.89 -7.20 -17.66
CA ASP A 188 17.20 -6.52 -17.80
C ASP A 188 18.22 -6.93 -16.72
N GLY A 189 17.92 -7.96 -15.91
CA GLY A 189 18.83 -8.45 -14.87
C GLY A 189 18.96 -7.55 -13.64
N ARG A 190 18.04 -6.59 -13.46
CA ARG A 190 18.00 -5.69 -12.30
C ARG A 190 17.18 -6.27 -11.16
N ASP A 191 17.51 -5.84 -9.95
CA ASP A 191 16.73 -6.17 -8.77
C ASP A 191 15.49 -5.28 -8.64
N VAL A 192 14.42 -5.86 -8.08
CA VAL A 192 13.16 -5.16 -7.84
C VAL A 192 12.75 -5.32 -6.39
N GLY A 193 12.32 -4.21 -5.80
CA GLY A 193 11.79 -4.13 -4.45
C GLY A 193 10.46 -3.38 -4.42
N LEU A 194 9.65 -3.72 -3.43
CA LEU A 194 8.36 -3.09 -3.16
C LEU A 194 8.27 -2.74 -1.67
N VAL A 195 7.94 -1.49 -1.38
CA VAL A 195 7.72 -1.00 -0.02
C VAL A 195 6.40 -0.23 0.03
N THR A 196 5.54 -0.52 1.00
CA THR A 196 4.26 0.15 1.18
C THR A 196 3.85 0.16 2.64
N THR A 197 3.07 1.16 3.06
CA THR A 197 2.38 1.19 4.35
C THR A 197 1.04 0.43 4.30
N ALA A 198 0.54 0.12 3.10
CA ALA A 198 -0.67 -0.66 2.92
C ALA A 198 -0.38 -2.17 3.05
N ARG A 199 -1.36 -2.99 2.67
CA ARG A 199 -1.11 -4.42 2.44
C ARG A 199 -0.27 -4.56 1.16
N VAL A 200 0.71 -5.46 1.14
CA VAL A 200 1.50 -5.73 -0.09
C VAL A 200 0.66 -6.29 -1.25
N THR A 201 -0.55 -6.75 -0.94
CA THR A 201 -1.61 -7.19 -1.87
C THR A 201 -2.62 -6.09 -2.23
N HIS A 202 -2.45 -4.87 -1.72
CA HIS A 202 -3.30 -3.74 -2.09
C HIS A 202 -3.10 -3.36 -3.57
N ALA A 203 -4.03 -2.59 -4.16
CA ALA A 203 -4.02 -2.31 -5.60
C ALA A 203 -2.71 -1.68 -6.09
N SER A 204 -2.25 -0.62 -5.43
CA SER A 204 -1.06 0.15 -5.78
C SER A 204 0.21 -0.70 -5.83
N PRO A 205 0.59 -1.46 -4.78
CA PRO A 205 1.73 -2.37 -4.86
C PRO A 205 1.52 -3.52 -5.86
N SER A 206 0.28 -4.00 -6.02
CA SER A 206 -0.02 -5.14 -6.87
C SER A 206 0.15 -4.85 -8.36
N GLY A 207 0.08 -3.60 -8.80
CA GLY A 207 0.38 -3.24 -10.19
C GLY A 207 1.82 -3.58 -10.62
N MET A 208 2.73 -3.80 -9.67
CA MET A 208 4.10 -4.24 -9.96
C MET A 208 4.17 -5.72 -10.38
N TYR A 209 3.20 -6.56 -10.00
CA TYR A 209 3.35 -8.01 -10.16
C TYR A 209 2.07 -8.77 -10.53
N ALA A 210 0.90 -8.32 -10.10
CA ALA A 210 -0.34 -9.06 -10.27
C ALA A 210 -1.02 -8.76 -11.62
N LYS A 211 -1.73 -9.76 -12.14
CA LYS A 211 -2.62 -9.70 -13.30
C LYS A 211 -3.99 -10.19 -12.84
N VAL A 212 -4.90 -9.28 -12.48
CA VAL A 212 -6.23 -9.63 -11.94
C VAL A 212 -7.33 -8.69 -12.47
N PRO A 213 -8.55 -9.20 -12.74
CA PRO A 213 -9.67 -8.39 -13.19
C PRO A 213 -10.40 -7.69 -12.03
N GLU A 214 -10.01 -7.95 -10.78
CA GLU A 214 -10.64 -7.39 -9.58
C GLU A 214 -9.61 -7.22 -8.47
N ARG A 215 -9.34 -5.97 -8.10
CA ARG A 215 -8.40 -5.58 -7.04
C ARG A 215 -8.74 -6.18 -5.67
N ALA A 216 -10.01 -6.50 -5.41
CA ALA A 216 -10.44 -7.10 -4.16
C ALA A 216 -10.02 -8.58 -4.00
N TRP A 217 -9.54 -9.23 -5.06
CA TRP A 217 -9.08 -10.63 -5.03
C TRP A 217 -7.69 -10.77 -4.40
N GLU A 218 -7.52 -10.22 -3.19
CA GLU A 218 -6.26 -10.23 -2.44
C GLU A 218 -5.89 -11.63 -1.92
N ASN A 219 -6.88 -12.52 -1.76
CA ASN A 219 -6.74 -13.90 -1.27
C ASN A 219 -7.80 -14.83 -1.88
N ASP A 220 -7.65 -16.14 -1.66
CA ASP A 220 -8.51 -17.20 -2.20
C ASP A 220 -9.99 -17.05 -1.79
N VAL A 221 -10.27 -16.51 -0.60
CA VAL A 221 -11.65 -16.33 -0.11
C VAL A 221 -12.40 -15.29 -0.95
N ALA A 222 -11.72 -14.20 -1.33
CA ALA A 222 -12.30 -13.17 -2.19
C ALA A 222 -12.60 -13.71 -3.60
N VAL A 223 -11.66 -14.47 -4.18
CA VAL A 223 -11.85 -15.15 -5.47
C VAL A 223 -13.04 -16.12 -5.40
N LYS A 224 -13.10 -16.94 -4.35
CA LYS A 224 -14.18 -17.91 -4.14
C LYS A 224 -15.54 -17.25 -3.95
N LYS A 225 -15.59 -16.13 -3.24
CA LYS A 225 -16.84 -15.34 -3.06
C LYS A 225 -17.37 -14.82 -4.39
N ALA A 226 -16.49 -14.54 -5.36
CA ALA A 226 -16.86 -14.13 -6.71
C ALA A 226 -17.22 -15.32 -7.64
N GLY A 227 -17.30 -16.56 -7.13
CA GLY A 227 -17.68 -17.73 -7.92
C GLY A 227 -16.53 -18.39 -8.69
N HIS A 228 -15.29 -17.97 -8.46
CA HIS A 228 -14.11 -18.50 -9.14
C HIS A 228 -13.31 -19.46 -8.25
N LYS A 229 -12.50 -20.33 -8.87
CA LYS A 229 -11.55 -21.20 -8.17
C LYS A 229 -10.16 -20.56 -8.21
N ASN A 230 -9.44 -20.62 -7.09
CA ASN A 230 -8.10 -20.06 -7.01
C ASN A 230 -7.10 -20.73 -7.98
N THR A 231 -7.31 -22.02 -8.29
CA THR A 231 -6.50 -22.77 -9.26
C THR A 231 -6.61 -22.22 -10.68
N THR A 232 -7.76 -21.64 -11.04
CA THR A 232 -7.96 -20.97 -12.34
C THR A 232 -7.75 -19.47 -12.22
N CYS A 233 -8.01 -18.87 -11.07
CA CYS A 233 -7.98 -17.42 -10.88
C CYS A 233 -7.09 -17.13 -9.67
N PRO A 234 -5.76 -17.16 -9.84
CA PRO A 234 -4.85 -17.02 -8.71
C PRO A 234 -5.01 -15.65 -8.07
N ASP A 235 -5.27 -15.65 -6.77
CA ASP A 235 -5.36 -14.45 -5.94
C ASP A 235 -4.04 -13.68 -5.89
N ILE A 236 -4.10 -12.38 -5.61
CA ILE A 236 -2.93 -11.49 -5.62
C ILE A 236 -1.81 -12.02 -4.70
N ALA A 237 -2.12 -12.49 -3.48
CA ALA A 237 -1.09 -13.02 -2.57
C ALA A 237 -0.39 -14.24 -3.17
N TYR A 238 -1.14 -15.14 -3.82
CA TYR A 238 -0.58 -16.28 -4.53
C TYR A 238 0.32 -15.84 -5.69
N GLN A 239 -0.12 -14.85 -6.50
CA GLN A 239 0.69 -14.33 -7.61
C GLN A 239 2.02 -13.72 -7.11
N LEU A 240 2.01 -13.03 -5.96
CA LEU A 240 3.23 -12.45 -5.37
C LEU A 240 4.28 -13.52 -5.04
N VAL A 241 3.85 -14.67 -4.50
CA VAL A 241 4.78 -15.70 -4.00
C VAL A 241 5.17 -16.69 -5.10
N HIS A 242 4.23 -17.08 -5.96
CA HIS A 242 4.39 -18.23 -6.85
C HIS A 242 4.56 -17.83 -8.33
N MET A 243 4.27 -16.59 -8.73
CA MET A 243 4.26 -16.17 -10.14
C MET A 243 5.25 -15.05 -10.44
N ASN A 244 5.73 -15.01 -11.69
CA ASN A 244 6.55 -13.91 -12.20
C ASN A 244 5.68 -12.66 -12.43
N PRO A 245 6.16 -11.45 -12.09
CA PRO A 245 7.49 -11.14 -11.55
C PRO A 245 7.61 -11.22 -10.01
N GLY A 246 6.49 -11.30 -9.28
CA GLY A 246 6.47 -11.15 -7.81
C GLY A 246 7.42 -12.11 -7.08
N ASN A 247 7.48 -13.37 -7.52
CA ASN A 247 8.31 -14.40 -6.90
C ASN A 247 9.83 -14.13 -6.98
N LYS A 248 10.25 -13.18 -7.83
CA LYS A 248 11.64 -12.76 -8.02
C LYS A 248 12.01 -11.46 -7.30
N PHE A 249 11.05 -10.78 -6.66
CA PHE A 249 11.35 -9.57 -5.90
C PHE A 249 12.35 -9.86 -4.76
N LYS A 250 13.29 -8.95 -4.56
CA LYS A 250 14.32 -9.03 -3.53
C LYS A 250 13.85 -8.46 -2.21
N VAL A 251 13.00 -7.43 -2.25
CA VAL A 251 12.45 -6.74 -1.08
C VAL A 251 10.95 -6.64 -1.21
N ILE A 252 10.22 -7.08 -0.19
CA ILE A 252 8.78 -6.92 -0.05
C ILE A 252 8.52 -6.47 1.38
N LEU A 253 8.18 -5.19 1.58
CA LEU A 253 7.89 -4.61 2.88
C LEU A 253 6.52 -3.96 2.89
N GLY A 254 5.71 -4.31 3.90
CA GLY A 254 4.40 -3.74 4.13
C GLY A 254 3.53 -4.64 5.01
N GLY A 255 2.25 -4.35 5.09
CA GLY A 255 1.29 -5.12 5.85
C GLY A 255 0.63 -6.26 5.06
N GLY A 256 -0.46 -6.79 5.61
CA GLY A 256 -1.33 -7.75 4.91
C GLY A 256 -1.08 -9.22 5.21
N ARG A 257 -0.33 -9.54 6.28
CA ARG A 257 0.04 -10.91 6.72
C ARG A 257 -1.14 -11.90 6.66
N ARG A 258 -2.33 -11.50 7.10
CA ARG A 258 -3.55 -12.33 7.07
C ARG A 258 -3.87 -12.93 5.69
N ASN A 259 -3.54 -12.24 4.58
CA ASN A 259 -3.80 -12.72 3.21
C ASN A 259 -2.90 -13.91 2.81
N PHE A 260 -1.81 -14.14 3.55
CA PHE A 260 -0.82 -15.18 3.29
C PHE A 260 -0.96 -16.40 4.21
N LEU A 261 -1.71 -16.26 5.31
CA LEU A 261 -1.85 -17.30 6.33
C LEU A 261 -3.22 -17.99 6.25
N PRO A 262 -3.29 -19.32 6.49
CA PRO A 262 -4.54 -20.04 6.55
C PRO A 262 -5.30 -19.74 7.85
N VAL A 263 -6.63 -19.96 7.85
CA VAL A 263 -7.52 -19.67 9.00
C VAL A 263 -7.19 -20.42 10.28
N CYS A 264 -6.39 -21.48 10.23
CA CYS A 264 -5.93 -22.23 11.40
C CYS A 264 -4.65 -21.67 12.03
N VAL A 265 -3.97 -20.73 11.36
CA VAL A 265 -2.75 -20.10 11.87
C VAL A 265 -3.09 -18.76 12.50
N ILE A 266 -2.56 -18.56 13.70
CA ILE A 266 -2.53 -17.26 14.40
C ILE A 266 -1.11 -16.72 14.21
N ASP A 267 -1.01 -15.47 13.77
CA ASP A 267 0.27 -14.82 13.54
C ASP A 267 0.95 -14.37 14.83
N GLU A 268 2.17 -13.88 14.68
CA GLU A 268 3.05 -13.43 15.77
C GLU A 268 2.49 -12.25 16.57
N GLU A 269 1.46 -11.57 16.05
CA GLU A 269 0.77 -10.46 16.72
C GLU A 269 -0.64 -10.86 17.21
N GLY A 270 -0.97 -12.16 17.16
CA GLY A 270 -2.22 -12.71 17.68
C GLY A 270 -3.41 -12.64 16.72
N PHE A 271 -3.22 -12.27 15.45
CA PHE A 271 -4.29 -12.20 14.46
C PHE A 271 -4.39 -13.49 13.64
N ARG A 272 -5.61 -13.90 13.34
CA ARG A 272 -5.86 -15.11 12.55
C ARG A 272 -5.69 -14.86 11.06
N GLY A 273 -5.06 -15.81 10.37
CA GLY A 273 -5.06 -15.86 8.90
C GLY A 273 -6.46 -15.96 8.31
N ILE A 274 -6.62 -15.63 7.03
CA ILE A 274 -7.94 -15.66 6.38
C ILE A 274 -8.04 -16.65 5.21
N ARG A 275 -6.94 -17.27 4.78
CA ARG A 275 -6.98 -18.20 3.65
C ARG A 275 -7.75 -19.48 3.98
N LYS A 276 -8.59 -19.96 3.06
CA LYS A 276 -9.43 -21.18 3.23
C LYS A 276 -8.98 -22.35 2.37
N ASP A 277 -7.91 -22.18 1.61
CA ASP A 277 -7.26 -23.21 0.82
C ASP A 277 -6.20 -24.01 1.61
N GLY A 278 -5.92 -23.60 2.85
CA GLY A 278 -4.96 -24.28 3.73
C GLY A 278 -3.50 -23.95 3.43
N GLN A 279 -3.22 -23.01 2.53
CA GLN A 279 -1.86 -22.64 2.16
C GLN A 279 -1.27 -21.63 3.15
N ASN A 280 -0.02 -21.84 3.57
CA ASN A 280 0.81 -20.85 4.23
C ASN A 280 1.82 -20.29 3.23
N LEU A 281 1.48 -19.16 2.61
CA LEU A 281 2.29 -18.57 1.54
C LEU A 281 3.61 -17.97 2.03
N ILE A 282 3.74 -17.66 3.33
CA ILE A 282 5.01 -17.20 3.91
C ILE A 282 5.99 -18.38 3.97
N GLU A 283 5.53 -19.53 4.47
CA GLU A 283 6.33 -20.76 4.47
C GLU A 283 6.68 -21.20 3.05
N ASP A 284 5.73 -21.15 2.11
CA ASP A 284 5.98 -21.46 0.70
C ASP A 284 7.09 -20.59 0.10
N TRP A 285 7.07 -19.29 0.41
CA TRP A 285 8.10 -18.35 -0.03
C TRP A 285 9.47 -18.72 0.57
N GLN A 286 9.55 -18.98 1.87
CA GLN A 286 10.79 -19.40 2.55
C GLN A 286 11.34 -20.70 1.95
N GLN A 287 10.49 -21.70 1.75
CA GLN A 287 10.86 -22.97 1.13
C GLN A 287 11.33 -22.78 -0.32
N SER A 288 10.68 -21.88 -1.07
CA SER A 288 11.13 -21.51 -2.43
C SER A 288 12.54 -20.93 -2.42
N LYS A 289 12.85 -20.00 -1.49
CA LYS A 289 14.19 -19.43 -1.36
C LYS A 289 15.23 -20.45 -0.89
N ALA A 290 14.86 -21.33 0.04
CA ALA A 290 15.74 -22.41 0.49
C ALA A 290 16.11 -23.37 -0.65
N ARG A 291 15.14 -23.75 -1.50
CA ARG A 291 15.39 -24.57 -2.70
C ARG A 291 16.32 -23.90 -3.71
N LEU A 292 16.34 -22.58 -3.77
CA LEU A 292 17.23 -21.81 -4.62
C LEU A 292 18.61 -21.56 -3.99
N ASN A 293 18.89 -22.11 -2.80
CA ASN A 293 20.09 -21.82 -2.00
C ASN A 293 20.30 -20.30 -1.79
N ALA A 294 19.22 -19.53 -1.75
CA ALA A 294 19.28 -18.09 -1.52
C ALA A 294 19.21 -17.80 -0.01
N THR A 295 19.92 -16.77 0.44
CA THR A 295 19.70 -16.20 1.77
C THR A 295 18.38 -15.44 1.80
N TYR A 296 17.54 -15.69 2.80
CA TYR A 296 16.25 -15.02 2.96
C TYR A 296 15.97 -14.74 4.43
N LYS A 297 15.14 -13.73 4.69
CA LYS A 297 14.66 -13.39 6.03
C LYS A 297 13.20 -12.99 5.95
N TYR A 298 12.36 -13.60 6.79
CA TYR A 298 11.02 -13.12 7.07
C TYR A 298 11.09 -12.31 8.37
N ILE A 299 10.52 -11.12 8.35
CA ILE A 299 10.49 -10.18 9.47
C ILE A 299 9.09 -9.62 9.61
N TRP A 300 8.70 -9.30 10.84
CA TRP A 300 7.34 -8.88 11.13
C TRP A 300 7.25 -7.70 12.10
N ASN A 301 8.37 -7.26 12.66
CA ASN A 301 8.44 -6.08 13.51
C ASN A 301 9.70 -5.25 13.20
N ARG A 302 9.77 -4.07 13.83
CA ARG A 302 10.84 -3.09 13.61
C ARG A 302 12.21 -3.54 14.11
N ASP A 303 12.28 -4.31 15.20
CA ASP A 303 13.56 -4.72 15.79
C ASP A 303 14.26 -5.79 14.95
N GLN A 304 13.51 -6.51 14.12
CA GLN A 304 14.03 -7.50 13.18
C GLN A 304 14.46 -6.91 11.82
N LEU A 305 13.94 -5.73 11.46
CA LEU A 305 14.23 -5.02 10.22
C LEU A 305 15.60 -4.33 10.30
#